data_AF-A0A3N6M3Y6-F1
#
_entry.id   AF-A0A3N6M3Y6-F1
#
_cell.length_a   1.000
_cell.length_b   1.000
_cell.length_c   1.000
_cell.angle_alpha   90.00
_cell.angle_beta   90.00
_cell.angle_gamma   90.00
#
_symmetry.space_group_name_H-M   'P 1'
#
loop_
_entity.id
_entity.type
_entity.pdbx_description
1 polymer ?
#
loop_
_entity_poly.entity_id
_entity_poly.type
_entity_poly.pdbx_seq_one_letter_code
_entity_poly.pdbx_strand_id
1 'polypeptide(L)'
;MSRPDPAASLNGVQTGHICDSCNKRIQHGDKVSMYATWYDEGSWIPRRTWCMKCCPESVDPGTEGADEVIVEAVFWSHRLAGVHVKDRSHPIEQ
;
A
#
# COMPACT_ATOMS: atom_id res chain seq x y z
N MET A 1 6.89 6.45 20.41
CA MET A 1 5.99 7.15 19.48
C MET A 1 5.15 6.10 18.78
N SER A 2 3.82 6.24 18.74
CA SER A 2 2.97 5.31 17.97
C SER A 2 3.24 5.52 16.48
N ARG A 3 3.51 4.44 15.73
CA ARG A 3 3.66 4.51 14.27
C ARG A 3 2.43 5.20 13.66
N PRO A 4 2.60 6.17 12.74
CA PRO A 4 1.47 6.91 12.19
C PRO A 4 0.56 5.96 11.41
N ASP A 5 -0.74 6.25 11.45
CA ASP A 5 -1.75 5.45 10.77
C ASP A 5 -1.42 5.32 9.27
N PRO A 6 -1.32 4.09 8.73
CA PRO A 6 -0.98 3.88 7.33
C PRO A 6 -1.99 4.52 6.38
N ALA A 7 -3.29 4.47 6.69
CA ALA A 7 -4.30 5.06 5.82
C ALA A 7 -4.14 6.58 5.72
N ALA A 8 -4.01 7.27 6.86
CA ALA A 8 -3.74 8.70 6.88
C ALA A 8 -2.44 9.07 6.17
N SER A 9 -1.38 8.28 6.34
CA SER A 9 -0.06 8.57 5.78
C SER A 9 0.02 8.35 4.27
N LEU A 10 -0.68 7.34 3.75
CA LEU A 10 -0.66 6.97 2.33
C LEU A 10 -1.69 7.73 1.51
N ASN A 11 -2.65 8.42 2.13
CA ASN A 11 -3.64 9.21 1.43
C ASN A 11 -3.01 10.42 0.72
N GLY A 12 -3.25 10.54 -0.58
CA GLY A 12 -2.66 11.56 -1.44
C GLY A 12 -1.25 11.23 -1.95
N VAL A 13 -0.67 10.11 -1.54
CA VAL A 13 0.67 9.67 -1.99
C VAL A 13 0.65 9.37 -3.48
N GLN A 14 1.72 9.77 -4.16
CA GLN A 14 1.91 9.53 -5.57
C GLN A 14 2.10 8.04 -5.85
N THR A 15 1.47 7.55 -6.92
CA THR A 15 1.57 6.15 -7.33
C THR A 15 1.67 6.00 -8.86
N GLY A 16 2.19 4.85 -9.28
CA GLY A 16 2.17 4.40 -10.66
C GLY A 16 0.74 4.11 -11.14
N HIS A 17 0.59 4.04 -12.46
CA HIS A 17 -0.69 3.77 -13.12
C HIS A 17 -0.66 2.47 -13.91
N ILE A 18 0.32 1.61 -13.63
CA ILE A 18 0.49 0.29 -14.22
C ILE A 18 0.46 -0.71 -13.08
N CYS A 19 -0.34 -1.77 -13.22
CA CYS A 19 -0.38 -2.84 -12.25
C CYS A 19 0.93 -3.63 -12.27
N ASP A 20 1.61 -3.74 -11.12
CA ASP A 20 2.91 -4.42 -10.98
C ASP A 20 2.85 -5.94 -11.19
N SER A 21 1.64 -6.52 -11.32
CA SER A 21 1.46 -7.95 -11.57
C SER A 21 1.11 -8.25 -13.03
N CYS A 22 0.05 -7.63 -13.55
CA CYS A 22 -0.44 -7.95 -14.91
C CYS A 22 -0.03 -6.92 -15.98
N ASN A 23 0.72 -5.87 -15.62
CA ASN A 23 1.14 -4.78 -16.50
C ASN A 23 -0.01 -4.03 -17.21
N LYS A 24 -1.26 -4.24 -16.79
CA LYS A 24 -2.41 -3.48 -17.30
C LYS A 24 -2.42 -2.08 -16.71
N ARG A 25 -2.86 -1.13 -17.52
CA ARG A 25 -3.06 0.25 -17.10
C ARG A 25 -4.23 0.35 -16.12
N ILE A 26 -3.98 1.02 -15.00
CA ILE A 26 -4.97 1.49 -14.04
C ILE A 26 -5.47 2.85 -14.52
N GLN A 27 -6.78 3.03 -14.56
CA GLN A 27 -7.43 4.27 -15.01
C GLN A 27 -7.82 5.13 -13.82
N HIS A 28 -7.92 6.43 -14.08
CA HIS A 28 -8.46 7.38 -13.12
C HIS A 28 -9.87 6.97 -12.69
N GLY A 29 -10.11 6.90 -11.37
CA GLY A 29 -11.36 6.46 -10.77
C GLY A 29 -11.41 4.97 -10.46
N ASP A 30 -10.44 4.17 -10.91
CA ASP A 30 -10.36 2.76 -10.56
C ASP A 30 -10.01 2.59 -9.08
N LYS A 31 -10.61 1.57 -8.47
CA LYS A 31 -10.08 1.06 -7.20
C LYS A 31 -8.74 0.35 -7.45
N VAL A 32 -7.80 0.60 -6.57
CA VAL A 32 -6.46 0.01 -6.58
C VAL A 32 -6.09 -0.46 -5.19
N SER A 33 -5.14 -1.38 -5.15
CA SER A 33 -4.47 -1.76 -3.92
C SER A 33 -2.99 -1.40 -4.00
N MET A 34 -2.39 -1.09 -2.85
CA MET A 34 -0.97 -0.78 -2.74
C MET A 34 -0.38 -1.55 -1.57
N TYR A 35 0.79 -2.13 -1.81
CA TYR A 35 1.65 -2.65 -0.75
C TYR A 35 2.68 -1.58 -0.36
N ALA A 36 2.80 -1.33 0.93
CA ALA A 36 3.73 -0.36 1.51
C ALA A 36 4.39 -0.92 2.76
N THR A 37 5.60 -0.46 3.03
CA THR A 37 6.38 -0.87 4.20
C THR A 37 6.86 0.32 5.02
N TRP A 38 6.97 0.12 6.33
CA TRP A 38 7.55 1.07 7.28
C TRP A 38 8.68 0.40 8.04
N TYR A 39 9.81 1.10 8.13
CA TYR A 39 10.94 0.77 9.00
C TYR A 39 11.08 1.86 10.07
N ASP A 40 11.62 1.51 11.24
CA ASP A 40 11.46 2.22 12.53
C ASP A 40 11.69 3.74 12.55
N GLU A 41 12.33 4.35 11.55
CA GLU A 41 12.63 5.80 11.50
C GLU A 41 12.14 6.53 10.23
N GLY A 42 11.12 6.00 9.54
CA GLY A 42 10.75 6.48 8.20
C GLY A 42 9.42 7.21 8.04
N SER A 43 8.97 7.20 6.78
CA SER A 43 7.57 7.33 6.38
C SER A 43 7.12 5.98 5.80
N TRP A 44 5.81 5.78 5.59
CA TRP A 44 5.35 4.63 4.81
C TRP A 44 5.91 4.72 3.39
N ILE A 45 6.54 3.65 2.92
CA ILE A 45 7.19 3.59 1.61
C ILE A 45 6.33 2.72 0.69
N PRO A 46 5.68 3.32 -0.34
CA PRO A 46 5.04 2.57 -1.41
C PRO A 46 6.01 1.62 -2.10
N ARG A 47 5.62 0.36 -2.28
CA ARG A 47 6.45 -0.65 -2.96
C ARG A 47 5.83 -1.15 -4.25
N ARG A 48 4.53 -1.47 -4.22
CA ARG A 48 3.82 -2.03 -5.38
C ARG A 48 2.38 -1.54 -5.42
N THR A 49 1.84 -1.38 -6.62
CA THR A 49 0.46 -1.01 -6.90
C THR A 49 -0.18 -2.04 -7.82
N TRP A 50 -1.39 -2.46 -7.48
CA TRP A 50 -2.14 -3.46 -8.22
C TRP A 50 -3.54 -2.96 -8.58
N CYS A 51 -4.06 -3.47 -9.69
CA CYS A 51 -5.50 -3.48 -9.89
C CYS A 51 -6.15 -4.49 -8.92
N MET A 52 -7.43 -4.31 -8.62
CA MET A 52 -8.14 -5.15 -7.64
C MET A 52 -8.10 -6.66 -7.94
N LYS A 53 -7.90 -7.06 -9.20
CA LYS A 53 -7.85 -8.47 -9.61
C LYS A 53 -6.50 -9.14 -9.28
N CYS A 54 -5.45 -8.35 -9.10
CA CYS A 54 -4.08 -8.85 -8.90
C CYS A 54 -3.56 -8.63 -7.49
N CYS A 55 -4.32 -7.91 -6.65
CA CYS A 55 -3.94 -7.69 -5.26
C CYS A 55 -3.97 -9.02 -4.50
N PRO A 56 -2.92 -9.36 -3.74
CA PRO A 56 -2.98 -10.42 -2.73
C PRO A 56 -4.11 -10.18 -1.72
N GLU A 57 -4.60 -11.26 -1.10
CA GLU A 57 -5.62 -11.14 -0.05
C GLU A 57 -5.02 -10.62 1.26
N SER A 58 -3.82 -11.08 1.61
CA SER A 58 -3.08 -10.69 2.80
C SER A 58 -1.64 -10.31 2.49
N VAL A 59 -1.02 -9.60 3.41
CA VAL A 59 0.43 -9.48 3.50
C VAL A 59 0.99 -10.86 3.85
N ASP A 60 2.06 -11.28 3.16
CA ASP A 60 2.83 -12.44 3.56
C ASP A 60 3.86 -11.98 4.61
N PRO A 61 3.69 -12.33 5.89
CA PRO A 61 4.58 -11.87 6.95
C PRO A 61 5.96 -12.50 6.80
N GLY A 62 7.03 -11.71 6.92
CA GLY A 62 8.38 -12.29 6.90
C GLY A 62 9.52 -11.31 6.82
N THR A 63 9.24 -10.01 6.68
CA THR A 63 10.31 -9.01 6.62
C THR A 63 10.66 -8.56 8.04
N GLU A 64 11.85 -8.97 8.52
CA GLU A 64 12.36 -8.57 9.83
C GLU A 64 12.39 -7.04 9.97
N GLY A 65 11.86 -6.54 11.10
CA GLY A 65 11.82 -5.11 11.40
C GLY A 65 10.89 -4.26 10.53
N ALA A 66 10.08 -4.87 9.64
CA ALA A 66 9.17 -4.13 8.79
C ALA A 66 7.72 -4.23 9.28
N ASP A 67 7.04 -3.07 9.32
CA ASP A 67 5.58 -3.01 9.40
C ASP A 67 5.07 -2.94 7.97
N GLU A 68 4.22 -3.87 7.59
CA GLU A 68 3.86 -4.12 6.20
C GLU A 68 2.35 -4.00 6.06
N VAL A 69 1.88 -3.30 5.04
CA VAL A 69 0.45 -3.09 4.80
C VAL A 69 0.07 -3.32 3.37
N ILE A 70 -1.14 -3.85 3.17
CA ILE A 70 -1.90 -3.67 1.94
C ILE A 70 -3.00 -2.65 2.24
N VAL A 71 -3.02 -1.57 1.47
CA VAL A 71 -4.12 -0.60 1.47
C VAL A 71 -4.90 -0.70 0.18
N GLU A 72 -6.17 -0.29 0.20
CA GLU A 72 -6.91 0.00 -1.02
C GLU A 72 -7.36 1.46 -1.04
N ALA A 73 -7.54 1.99 -2.24
CA ALA A 73 -7.88 3.37 -2.47
C ALA A 73 -8.46 3.55 -3.88
N VAL A 74 -8.89 4.77 -4.20
CA VAL A 74 -9.16 5.17 -5.58
C VAL A 74 -7.89 5.78 -6.19
N PHE A 75 -7.54 5.34 -7.40
CA PHE A 75 -6.50 5.98 -8.18
C PHE A 75 -7.04 7.28 -8.79
N TRP A 76 -6.49 8.42 -8.37
CA TRP A 76 -6.95 9.75 -8.77
C TRP A 76 -5.76 10.62 -9.17
N SER A 77 -5.64 10.93 -10.46
CA SER A 77 -4.54 11.75 -11.02
C SER A 77 -3.15 11.37 -10.49
N HIS A 78 -2.75 10.10 -10.63
CA HIS A 78 -1.47 9.55 -10.16
C HIS A 78 -1.28 9.60 -8.64
N ARG A 79 -2.37 9.68 -7.87
CA ARG A 79 -2.35 9.65 -6.41
C ARG A 79 -3.39 8.68 -5.86
N LEU A 80 -3.21 8.26 -4.62
CA LEU A 80 -4.23 7.52 -3.88
C LEU A 80 -5.22 8.49 -3.23
N ALA A 81 -6.51 8.18 -3.28
CA ALA A 81 -7.56 8.94 -2.62
C ALA A 81 -8.50 8.02 -1.84
N GLY A 82 -8.83 8.39 -0.59
CA GLY A 82 -9.72 7.63 0.27
C GLY A 82 -9.12 6.29 0.68
N VAL A 83 -7.86 6.32 1.13
CA VAL A 83 -7.11 5.12 1.51
C VAL A 83 -7.74 4.43 2.72
N HIS A 84 -7.85 3.11 2.66
CA HIS A 84 -8.17 2.25 3.81
C HIS A 84 -7.18 1.09 3.91
N VAL A 85 -6.90 0.66 5.13
CA VAL A 85 -6.07 -0.53 5.38
C VAL A 85 -6.91 -1.77 5.11
N LYS A 86 -6.45 -2.63 4.20
CA LYS A 86 -7.05 -3.94 3.94
C LYS A 86 -6.48 -4.99 4.89
N ASP A 87 -5.16 -5.03 4.97
CA ASP A 87 -4.43 -5.99 5.79
C ASP A 87 -3.10 -5.39 6.26
N ARG A 88 -2.61 -5.86 7.40
CA ARG A 88 -1.38 -5.37 8.03
C ARG A 88 -0.66 -6.50 8.76
N SER A 89 0.62 -6.65 8.45
CA SER A 89 1.55 -7.46 9.23
C SER A 89 2.40 -6.53 10.08
N HIS A 90 2.34 -6.69 11.39
CA HIS A 90 3.21 -5.98 12.31
C HIS A 90 4.65 -6.53 12.24
N PRO A 91 5.66 -5.72 12.60
CA PRO A 91 7.02 -6.21 12.72
C PRO A 91 7.08 -7.36 13.71
N ILE A 92 7.83 -8.40 13.35
CA ILE A 92 8.20 -9.45 14.29
C ILE A 92 9.33 -8.86 15.16
N GLU A 93 9.02 -8.60 16.43
CA GLU A 93 10.03 -8.26 17.45
C GLU A 93 10.87 -9.52 17.76
N GLN A 94 12.16 -9.32 18.03
CA GLN A 94 13.03 -10.40 18.53
C GLN A 94 12.68 -10.81 19.96
#